data_AF-A0A960WFR8-F1
#
_entry.id   AF-A0A960WFR8-F1
#
_cell.length_a   1.000
_cell.length_b   1.000
_cell.length_c   1.000
_cell.angle_alpha   90.00
_cell.angle_beta   90.00
_cell.angle_gamma   90.00
#
_symmetry.space_group_name_H-M   'P 1'
#
loop_
_entity.id
_entity.type
_entity.pdbx_description
1 polymer ?
#
loop_
_entity_poly.entity_id
_entity_poly.type
_entity_poly.pdbx_seq_one_letter_code
_entity_poly.pdbx_strand_id
1 'polypeptide(L)'
;KETRTLFKDTFEAINSNIKTLFPKLFGGGHCYLELTSDDLLTTGISIMARPPGKRISNIQLLSGGEKALTAVAMVFAIFNLNPAPFCMLDEVDAPLDDANVGRFSQMVKEMSDKVQFLFVTHNKVTMEIANQLNGVTMREPGVSRLVSVDLSEAEKMISD
;
A
#
# COMPACT_ATOMS: atom_id res chain seq x y z
N LYS A 1 -4.97 17.62 27.77
CA LYS A 1 -4.00 18.44 26.99
C LYS A 1 -3.13 17.54 26.14
N GLU A 2 -2.50 16.52 26.73
CA GLU A 2 -1.65 15.53 26.04
C GLU A 2 -2.31 14.83 24.84
N THR A 3 -3.55 14.33 24.98
CA THR A 3 -4.27 13.65 23.89
C THR A 3 -4.51 14.52 22.65
N ARG A 4 -4.86 15.81 22.86
CA ARG A 4 -5.10 16.74 21.73
C ARG A 4 -3.82 17.05 20.98
N THR A 5 -2.72 17.21 21.71
CA THR A 5 -1.39 17.43 21.14
C THR A 5 -0.93 16.19 20.37
N LEU A 6 -1.00 15.00 20.99
CA LEU A 6 -0.61 13.75 20.34
C LEU A 6 -1.41 13.46 19.07
N PHE A 7 -2.74 13.66 19.10
CA PHE A 7 -3.58 13.53 17.92
C PHE A 7 -3.14 14.49 16.81
N LYS A 8 -2.97 15.78 17.13
CA LYS A 8 -2.58 16.79 16.16
C LYS A 8 -1.21 16.50 15.54
N ASP A 9 -0.23 16.17 16.37
CA ASP A 9 1.13 15.89 15.92
C ASP A 9 1.16 14.64 15.01
N THR A 10 0.43 13.59 15.38
CA THR A 10 0.29 12.39 14.56
C THR A 10 -0.44 12.69 13.25
N PHE A 11 -1.54 13.45 13.30
CA PHE A 11 -2.30 13.87 12.12
C PHE A 11 -1.42 14.63 11.11
N GLU A 12 -0.65 15.61 11.57
CA GLU A 12 0.24 16.38 10.70
C GLU A 12 1.35 15.51 10.11
N ALA A 13 1.89 14.58 10.88
CA ALA A 13 2.92 13.66 10.41
C ALA A 13 2.36 12.70 9.33
N ILE A 14 1.15 12.15 9.52
CA ILE A 14 0.47 11.33 8.49
C ILE A 14 0.17 12.20 7.26
N ASN A 15 -0.33 13.43 7.45
CA ASN A 15 -0.66 14.34 6.36
C ASN A 15 0.58 14.72 5.53
N SER A 16 1.74 14.85 6.15
CA SER A 16 3.02 15.06 5.45
C SER A 16 3.45 13.80 4.66
N ASN A 17 3.33 12.62 5.25
CA ASN A 17 3.67 11.37 4.60
C ASN A 17 2.78 11.08 3.39
N ILE A 18 1.45 11.25 3.51
CA ILE A 18 0.53 10.97 2.40
C ILE A 18 0.75 11.91 1.21
N LYS A 19 1.11 13.18 1.46
CA LYS A 19 1.50 14.14 0.40
C LYS A 19 2.73 13.68 -0.39
N THR A 20 3.59 12.88 0.22
CA THR A 20 4.81 12.35 -0.41
C THR A 20 4.58 10.99 -1.07
N LEU A 21 3.79 10.12 -0.45
CA LEU A 21 3.54 8.76 -0.93
C LEU A 21 2.52 8.71 -2.07
N PHE A 22 1.46 9.52 -2.00
CA PHE A 22 0.41 9.51 -3.01
C PHE A 22 0.95 9.78 -4.42
N PRO A 23 1.78 10.81 -4.67
CA PRO A 23 2.31 11.05 -6.00
C PRO A 23 3.20 9.91 -6.53
N LYS A 24 3.92 9.21 -5.65
CA LYS A 24 4.72 8.04 -6.04
C LYS A 24 3.83 6.89 -6.54
N LEU A 25 2.74 6.60 -5.83
CA LEU A 25 1.81 5.53 -6.20
C LEU A 25 0.96 5.87 -7.44
N PHE A 26 0.54 7.11 -7.59
CA PHE A 26 -0.30 7.54 -8.72
C PHE A 26 0.48 8.04 -9.94
N GLY A 27 1.81 8.21 -9.84
CA GLY A 27 2.61 8.85 -10.88
C GLY A 27 2.35 10.36 -11.02
N GLY A 28 1.97 11.02 -9.92
CA GLY A 28 1.62 12.43 -9.85
C GLY A 28 0.37 12.68 -9.01
N GLY A 29 -0.19 13.89 -9.12
CA GLY A 29 -1.36 14.28 -8.32
C GLY A 29 -1.00 14.66 -6.89
N HIS A 30 -2.03 14.85 -6.06
CA HIS A 30 -1.87 15.29 -4.67
C HIS A 30 -2.91 14.64 -3.77
N CYS A 31 -2.54 14.37 -2.52
CA CYS A 31 -3.48 13.95 -1.49
C CYS A 31 -3.12 14.60 -0.17
N TYR A 32 -4.12 14.97 0.61
CA TYR A 32 -3.94 15.52 1.94
C TYR A 32 -5.17 15.22 2.82
N LEU A 33 -5.00 15.40 4.12
CA LEU A 33 -6.03 15.19 5.13
C LEU A 33 -6.62 16.52 5.58
N GLU A 34 -7.93 16.53 5.79
CA GLU A 34 -8.69 17.64 6.37
C GLU A 34 -9.42 17.16 7.63
N LEU A 35 -9.43 18.01 8.66
CA LEU A 35 -10.30 17.82 9.83
C LEU A 35 -11.70 18.31 9.48
N THR A 36 -12.73 17.56 9.87
CA THR A 36 -14.13 17.94 9.56
C THR A 36 -14.71 18.98 10.52
N SER A 37 -14.01 19.24 11.63
CA SER A 37 -14.38 20.16 12.70
C SER A 37 -13.13 20.67 13.43
N ASP A 38 -13.24 21.83 14.08
CA ASP A 38 -12.18 22.45 14.88
C ASP A 38 -11.98 21.75 16.25
N ASP A 39 -12.96 20.97 16.72
CA ASP A 39 -12.81 20.21 17.97
C ASP A 39 -12.04 18.91 17.76
N LEU A 40 -10.75 18.93 18.09
CA LEU A 40 -9.83 17.79 17.98
C LEU A 40 -10.26 16.50 18.71
N LEU A 41 -11.20 16.57 19.66
CA LEU A 41 -11.68 15.37 20.37
C LEU A 41 -12.83 14.66 19.66
N THR A 42 -13.54 15.35 18.76
CA THR A 42 -14.75 14.84 18.12
C THR A 42 -14.71 14.96 16.59
N THR A 43 -13.69 15.61 16.06
CA THR A 43 -13.48 15.80 14.62
C THR A 43 -13.24 14.47 13.89
N GLY A 44 -13.78 14.38 12.68
CA GLY A 44 -13.46 13.32 11.73
C GLY A 44 -12.26 13.69 10.86
N ILE A 45 -11.81 12.74 10.06
CA ILE A 45 -10.74 12.93 9.08
C ILE A 45 -11.31 12.68 7.68
N SER A 46 -11.23 13.69 6.82
CA SER A 46 -11.53 13.59 5.40
C SER A 46 -10.26 13.39 4.60
N ILE A 47 -10.27 12.42 3.69
CA ILE A 47 -9.17 12.17 2.76
C ILE A 47 -9.50 12.87 1.45
N MET A 48 -8.72 13.91 1.12
CA MET A 48 -8.86 14.68 -0.10
C MET A 48 -7.78 14.24 -1.08
N ALA A 49 -8.21 13.82 -2.27
CA ALA A 49 -7.31 13.27 -3.27
C ALA A 49 -7.57 13.89 -4.64
N ARG A 50 -6.48 14.11 -5.38
CA ARG A 50 -6.47 14.59 -6.74
C ARG A 50 -5.54 13.70 -7.56
N PRO A 51 -6.06 12.63 -8.17
CA PRO A 51 -5.31 11.83 -9.13
C PRO A 51 -4.83 12.67 -10.33
N PRO A 52 -3.78 12.23 -11.05
CA PRO A 52 -3.30 12.90 -12.26
C PRO A 52 -4.44 13.16 -13.26
N GLY A 53 -4.52 14.40 -13.77
CA GLY A 53 -5.54 14.78 -14.74
C GLY A 53 -6.97 14.96 -14.19
N LYS A 54 -7.21 14.75 -12.89
CA LYS A 54 -8.53 14.91 -12.25
C LYS A 54 -8.60 16.16 -11.36
N ARG A 55 -9.84 16.53 -11.02
CA ARG A 55 -10.13 17.54 -9.99
C ARG A 55 -9.97 16.90 -8.61
N ILE A 56 -9.76 17.74 -7.60
CA ILE A 56 -9.76 17.28 -6.21
C ILE A 56 -11.15 16.82 -5.79
N SER A 57 -11.22 15.70 -5.10
CA SER A 57 -12.46 15.18 -4.54
C SER A 57 -12.20 14.40 -3.26
N ASN A 58 -13.25 14.19 -2.48
CA ASN A 58 -13.22 13.25 -1.36
C ASN A 58 -12.98 11.83 -1.89
N ILE A 59 -12.23 11.01 -1.15
CA ILE A 59 -11.96 9.59 -1.49
C ILE A 59 -13.23 8.82 -1.90
N GLN A 60 -14.38 9.12 -1.29
CA GLN A 60 -15.66 8.49 -1.61
C GLN A 60 -16.12 8.67 -3.07
N LEU A 61 -15.62 9.69 -3.76
CA LEU A 61 -15.97 10.01 -5.15
C LEU A 61 -14.98 9.46 -6.19
N LEU A 62 -13.90 8.80 -5.75
CA LEU A 62 -12.92 8.18 -6.64
C LEU A 62 -13.43 6.86 -7.26
N SER A 63 -12.79 6.39 -8.32
CA SER A 63 -13.05 5.05 -8.88
C SER A 63 -12.64 3.94 -7.89
N GLY A 64 -13.06 2.69 -8.12
CA GLY A 64 -12.72 1.57 -7.24
C GLY A 64 -11.20 1.38 -7.06
N GLY A 65 -10.44 1.35 -8.16
CA GLY A 65 -8.98 1.24 -8.11
C GLY A 65 -8.29 2.46 -7.49
N GLU A 66 -8.80 3.67 -7.77
CA GLU A 66 -8.27 4.89 -7.15
C GLU A 66 -8.53 4.94 -5.64
N LYS A 67 -9.69 4.48 -5.18
CA LYS A 67 -10.01 4.33 -3.75
C LYS A 67 -9.03 3.38 -3.08
N ALA A 68 -8.82 2.21 -3.69
CA ALA A 68 -7.91 1.20 -3.15
C ALA A 68 -6.48 1.73 -3.07
N LEU A 69 -5.96 2.34 -4.14
CA LEU A 69 -4.61 2.89 -4.15
C LEU A 69 -4.43 4.06 -3.18
N THR A 70 -5.45 4.91 -3.02
CA THR A 70 -5.45 5.98 -2.02
C THR A 70 -5.44 5.40 -0.59
N ALA A 71 -6.20 4.33 -0.35
CA ALA A 71 -6.21 3.64 0.94
C ALA A 71 -4.84 2.99 1.25
N VAL A 72 -4.21 2.35 0.27
CA VAL A 72 -2.84 1.82 0.40
C VAL A 72 -1.85 2.94 0.73
N ALA A 73 -1.94 4.09 0.06
CA ALA A 73 -1.11 5.26 0.36
C ALA A 73 -1.29 5.73 1.82
N MET A 74 -2.53 5.72 2.33
CA MET A 74 -2.84 6.07 3.71
C MET A 74 -2.27 5.06 4.70
N VAL A 75 -2.42 3.76 4.43
CA VAL A 75 -1.85 2.69 5.28
C VAL A 75 -0.32 2.84 5.36
N PHE A 76 0.36 3.05 4.24
CA PHE A 76 1.81 3.28 4.23
C PHE A 76 2.21 4.60 4.90
N ALA A 77 1.39 5.65 4.82
CA ALA A 77 1.66 6.91 5.51
C ALA A 77 1.65 6.76 7.04
N ILE A 78 0.71 5.96 7.56
CA ILE A 78 0.63 5.60 8.97
C ILE A 78 1.82 4.70 9.34
N PHE A 79 2.09 3.69 8.51
CA PHE A 79 3.13 2.70 8.77
C PHE A 79 4.53 3.32 8.84
N ASN A 80 4.81 4.35 8.04
CA ASN A 80 6.08 5.07 8.10
C ASN A 80 6.33 5.84 9.40
N LEU A 81 5.29 6.16 10.18
CA LEU A 81 5.47 6.84 11.48
C LEU A 81 5.91 5.90 12.58
N ASN A 82 5.45 4.66 12.54
CA ASN A 82 5.82 3.63 13.50
C ASN A 82 5.96 2.30 12.76
N PRO A 83 7.08 2.09 12.06
CA PRO A 83 7.27 0.91 11.23
C PRO A 83 7.32 -0.35 12.09
N ALA A 84 6.43 -1.29 11.80
CA ALA A 84 6.48 -2.62 12.39
C ALA A 84 7.66 -3.41 11.77
N PRO A 85 8.19 -4.44 12.47
CA PRO A 85 9.28 -5.26 11.93
C PRO A 85 8.89 -6.00 10.63
N PHE A 86 7.59 -6.27 10.43
CA PHE A 86 7.05 -6.83 9.19
C PHE A 86 5.68 -6.26 8.86
N CYS A 87 5.30 -6.36 7.59
CA CYS A 87 3.98 -5.97 7.06
C CYS A 87 3.39 -7.14 6.26
N MET A 88 2.13 -7.49 6.51
CA MET A 88 1.40 -8.51 5.75
C MET A 88 0.32 -7.85 4.89
N LEU A 89 0.35 -8.08 3.58
CA LEU A 89 -0.61 -7.53 2.62
C LEU A 89 -1.37 -8.68 1.95
N ASP A 90 -2.69 -8.70 2.06
CA ASP A 90 -3.52 -9.77 1.49
C ASP A 90 -4.34 -9.23 0.30
N GLU A 91 -3.95 -9.58 -0.92
CA GLU A 91 -4.59 -9.22 -2.20
C GLU A 91 -4.92 -7.72 -2.37
N VAL A 92 -4.11 -6.85 -1.76
CA VAL A 92 -4.32 -5.39 -1.77
C VAL A 92 -4.20 -4.78 -3.18
N ASP A 93 -3.56 -5.49 -4.09
CA ASP A 93 -3.33 -5.13 -5.49
C ASP A 93 -4.42 -5.62 -6.45
N ALA A 94 -5.35 -6.46 -6.00
CA ALA A 94 -6.46 -6.97 -6.82
C ALA A 94 -7.31 -5.89 -7.53
N PRO A 95 -7.63 -4.72 -6.93
CA PRO A 95 -8.43 -3.69 -7.60
C PRO A 95 -7.60 -2.72 -8.47
N LEU A 96 -6.29 -2.92 -8.60
CA LEU A 96 -5.38 -2.01 -9.30
C LEU A 96 -5.20 -2.39 -10.77
N ASP A 97 -4.99 -1.39 -11.63
CA ASP A 97 -4.58 -1.61 -13.02
C ASP A 97 -3.07 -1.87 -13.13
N ASP A 98 -2.61 -2.41 -14.27
CA ASP A 98 -1.21 -2.80 -14.49
C ASP A 98 -0.21 -1.66 -14.20
N ALA A 99 -0.56 -0.43 -14.56
CA ALA A 99 0.30 0.73 -14.35
C ALA A 99 0.46 1.06 -12.86
N ASN A 100 -0.62 0.99 -12.09
CA ASN A 100 -0.60 1.25 -10.65
C ASN A 100 0.00 0.08 -9.87
N VAL A 101 -0.19 -1.17 -10.31
CA VAL A 101 0.47 -2.34 -9.74
C VAL A 101 1.98 -2.22 -9.84
N GLY A 102 2.52 -1.77 -10.98
CA GLY A 102 3.96 -1.55 -11.12
C GLY A 102 4.52 -0.55 -10.12
N ARG A 103 3.82 0.58 -9.91
CA ARG A 103 4.22 1.61 -8.94
C ARG A 103 4.08 1.13 -7.49
N PHE A 104 3.01 0.40 -7.19
CA PHE A 104 2.82 -0.26 -5.90
C PHE A 104 3.98 -1.22 -5.62
N SER A 105 4.32 -2.08 -6.58
CA SER A 105 5.39 -3.07 -6.47
C SER A 105 6.75 -2.40 -6.24
N GLN A 106 7.05 -1.35 -6.99
CA GLN A 106 8.28 -0.56 -6.78
C GLN A 106 8.33 0.05 -5.37
N MET A 107 7.22 0.57 -4.86
CA MET A 107 7.16 1.12 -3.50
C MET A 107 7.35 0.05 -2.44
N VAL A 108 6.71 -1.11 -2.57
CA VAL A 108 6.89 -2.25 -1.65
C VAL A 108 8.37 -2.68 -1.66
N LYS A 109 9.00 -2.73 -2.84
CA LYS A 109 10.43 -3.05 -2.96
C LYS A 109 11.32 -2.03 -2.23
N GLU A 110 11.09 -0.74 -2.42
CA GLU A 110 11.82 0.32 -1.69
C GLU A 110 11.63 0.23 -0.17
N MET A 111 10.43 -0.06 0.29
CA MET A 111 10.15 -0.20 1.72
C MET A 111 10.74 -1.49 2.31
N SER A 112 10.94 -2.52 1.47
CA SER A 112 11.47 -3.81 1.90
C SER A 112 12.89 -3.76 2.45
N ASP A 113 13.65 -2.71 2.12
CA ASP A 113 14.98 -2.45 2.69
C ASP A 113 14.97 -2.25 4.21
N LYS A 114 13.83 -1.84 4.78
CA LYS A 114 13.68 -1.54 6.21
C LYS A 114 12.67 -2.44 6.92
N VAL A 115 11.71 -2.98 6.18
CA VAL A 115 10.60 -3.75 6.74
C VAL A 115 10.44 -5.04 5.96
N GLN A 116 10.24 -6.15 6.65
CA GLN A 116 9.93 -7.41 5.96
C GLN A 116 8.50 -7.40 5.42
N PHE A 117 8.32 -7.61 4.13
CA PHE A 117 6.99 -7.74 3.53
C PHE A 117 6.63 -9.21 3.29
N LEU A 118 5.44 -9.59 3.73
CA LEU A 118 4.75 -10.81 3.33
C LEU A 118 3.52 -10.38 2.54
N PHE A 119 3.36 -10.85 1.31
CA PHE A 119 2.17 -10.50 0.53
C PHE A 119 1.58 -11.72 -0.16
N VAL A 120 0.25 -11.76 -0.15
CA VAL A 120 -0.56 -12.72 -0.90
C VAL A 120 -1.06 -11.97 -2.13
N THR A 121 -0.79 -12.50 -3.32
CA THR A 121 -1.16 -11.88 -4.58
C THR A 121 -1.34 -12.94 -5.66
N HIS A 122 -2.19 -12.64 -6.64
CA HIS A 122 -2.29 -13.36 -7.90
C HIS A 122 -1.75 -12.52 -9.09
N ASN A 123 -1.18 -11.34 -8.82
CA ASN A 123 -0.64 -10.46 -9.84
C ASN A 123 0.82 -10.79 -10.15
N LYS A 124 1.13 -11.04 -11.42
CA LYS A 124 2.47 -11.42 -11.89
C LYS A 124 3.52 -10.35 -11.59
N VAL A 125 3.18 -9.08 -11.77
CA VAL A 125 4.11 -7.95 -11.54
C VAL A 125 4.49 -7.86 -10.06
N THR A 126 3.52 -8.08 -9.16
CA THR A 126 3.78 -8.13 -7.72
C THR A 126 4.60 -9.38 -7.34
N MET A 127 4.42 -10.51 -8.02
CA MET A 127 5.25 -11.71 -7.79
C MET A 127 6.72 -11.48 -8.17
N GLU A 128 6.99 -10.72 -9.23
CA GLU A 128 8.36 -10.47 -9.73
C GLU A 128 9.26 -9.73 -8.73
N ILE A 129 8.69 -8.90 -7.85
CA ILE A 129 9.49 -8.18 -6.84
C ILE A 129 9.86 -9.02 -5.61
N ALA A 130 9.22 -10.19 -5.45
CA ALA A 130 9.41 -11.08 -4.31
C ALA A 130 10.84 -11.65 -4.31
N ASN A 131 11.39 -11.89 -3.12
CA ASN A 131 12.64 -12.65 -3.00
C ASN A 131 12.39 -14.17 -3.03
N GLN A 132 11.27 -14.61 -2.45
CA GLN A 132 10.87 -16.01 -2.38
C GLN A 132 9.38 -16.10 -2.66
N LEU A 133 8.98 -17.07 -3.47
CA LEU A 133 7.58 -17.36 -3.76
C LEU A 133 7.16 -18.66 -3.07
N ASN A 134 6.04 -18.59 -2.35
CA ASN A 134 5.40 -19.75 -1.75
C ASN A 134 4.05 -19.96 -2.43
N GLY A 135 3.99 -20.94 -3.33
CA GLY A 135 2.76 -21.36 -4.00
C GLY A 135 1.91 -22.23 -3.08
N VAL A 136 0.64 -21.85 -2.92
CA VAL A 136 -0.37 -22.67 -2.24
C VAL A 136 -1.20 -23.39 -3.29
N THR A 137 -1.26 -24.73 -3.23
CA THR A 137 -2.02 -25.56 -4.17
C THR A 137 -2.85 -26.62 -3.45
N MET A 138 -3.98 -27.01 -4.05
CA MET A 138 -4.83 -28.11 -3.57
C MET A 138 -4.72 -29.28 -4.54
N ARG A 139 -3.88 -30.29 -4.21
CA ARG A 139 -3.88 -31.57 -4.95
C ARG A 139 -5.09 -32.43 -4.61
N GLU A 140 -5.51 -32.37 -3.35
CA GLU A 140 -6.70 -33.04 -2.83
C GLU A 140 -7.71 -31.95 -2.42
N PRO A 141 -9.01 -32.12 -2.70
CA PRO A 141 -10.01 -31.12 -2.36
C PRO A 141 -10.00 -30.78 -0.86
N GLY A 142 -9.84 -29.49 -0.54
CA GLY A 142 -9.84 -29.00 0.84
C GLY A 142 -8.53 -29.18 1.62
N VAL A 143 -7.47 -29.72 1.00
CA VAL A 143 -6.15 -29.87 1.65
C VAL A 143 -5.10 -29.02 0.93
N SER A 144 -4.73 -27.91 1.57
CA SER A 144 -3.67 -27.02 1.08
C SER A 144 -2.29 -27.66 1.23
N ARG A 145 -1.47 -27.55 0.18
CA ARG A 145 -0.05 -27.89 0.18
C ARG A 145 0.77 -26.66 -0.23
N LEU A 146 1.89 -26.46 0.45
CA LEU A 146 2.85 -25.41 0.14
C LEU A 146 3.94 -25.94 -0.78
N VAL A 147 4.31 -25.15 -1.77
CA VAL A 147 5.46 -25.36 -2.65
C VAL A 147 6.27 -24.07 -2.66
N SER A 148 7.55 -24.15 -2.32
CA SER A 148 8.42 -22.97 -2.28
C SER A 148 9.34 -22.95 -3.51
N VAL A 149 9.51 -21.77 -4.08
CA VAL A 149 10.41 -21.49 -5.19
C VAL A 149 11.26 -20.27 -4.83
N ASP A 150 12.58 -20.41 -4.92
CA ASP A 150 13.50 -19.28 -4.89
C ASP A 150 13.64 -18.72 -6.32
N LEU A 151 13.27 -17.46 -6.51
CA LEU A 151 13.28 -16.82 -7.83
C LEU A 151 14.71 -16.71 -8.38
N SER A 152 15.69 -16.47 -7.51
CA SER A 152 17.10 -16.34 -7.92
C SER A 152 17.73 -17.67 -8.35
N GLU A 153 17.25 -18.79 -7.81
CA GLU A 153 17.65 -20.13 -8.26
C GLU A 153 16.90 -20.54 -9.53
N ALA A 154 15.60 -20.20 -9.64
CA ALA A 154 14.78 -20.51 -10.81
C ALA A 154 15.31 -19.82 -12.09
N GLU A 155 15.74 -18.56 -12.01
CA GLU A 155 16.34 -17.84 -13.14
C GLU A 155 17.61 -18.53 -13.66
N LYS A 156 18.46 -19.06 -12.76
CA LYS A 156 19.67 -19.79 -13.15
C LYS A 156 19.35 -21.09 -13.89
N MET A 157 18.32 -21.82 -13.46
CA MET A 157 17.91 -23.08 -14.08
C MET A 157 17.31 -22.92 -15.50
N ILE A 158 16.77 -21.75 -15.84
CA ILE A 158 16.22 -21.45 -17.18
C ILE A 158 17.32 -20.96 -18.14
N SER A 159 18.44 -20.48 -17.59
CA SER A 159 19.55 -19.90 -18.33
C SER A 159 20.58 -20.94 -18.81
N ASP A 160 20.44 -22.20 -18.38
CA ASP A 160 21.22 -23.37 -18.79
C ASP A 160 20.44 -24.25 -19.79
#